data_AF-A0A349EFB9-F1
#
_entry.id   AF-A0A349EFB9-F1
#
_cell.length_a   1.000
_cell.length_b   1.000
_cell.length_c   1.000
_cell.angle_alpha   90.00
_cell.angle_beta   90.00
_cell.angle_gamma   90.00
#
_symmetry.space_group_name_H-M   'P 1'
#
loop_
_entity.id
_entity.type
_entity.pdbx_description
1 polymer ?
#
loop_
_entity_poly.entity_id
_entity_poly.type
_entity_poly.pdbx_seq_one_letter_code
_entity_poly.pdbx_strand_id
1 'polypeptide(L)'
;MYQYDHYDQTLVDERVAQYRGQVQRYLAGELSDDEFRPLRLMNGLYLQRHAPMLRVAIPYGLLSARQLRTLAHIARRYDQGYGHFTTRQNIQYNWPKLEDTPDILAELAAVQMHAIQTSGNCIRNVTADHLSGVAPDELEDPRLYCEIIRQWSTFHPEFSYLPRKFKIAVTGAAHDRAAAQVHDIGLNLRRNEHGDIGFRVLVGGGLGRTPLIGQVIREFLPQRDLLTYLEAILRVYNLHGRRDNIYKARIKILVKALGAAAFRDQVEAEWMQLQHSGLALDQSEVERVRRYFAPPTYDAAAAADATFPQQLAADPAFAVWVKRNI
;
A
#
# COMPACT_ATOMS: atom_id res chain seq x y z
N MET A 1 5.06 -14.88 -2.31
CA MET A 1 5.13 -13.46 -2.73
C MET A 1 4.62 -13.36 -4.15
N TYR A 2 3.89 -12.31 -4.49
CA TYR A 2 3.50 -12.01 -5.87
C TYR A 2 4.73 -11.88 -6.78
N GLN A 3 4.70 -12.55 -7.92
CA GLN A 3 5.74 -12.47 -8.95
C GLN A 3 5.11 -11.78 -10.16
N TYR A 4 5.80 -10.79 -10.71
CA TYR A 4 5.30 -10.07 -11.88
C TYR A 4 5.24 -11.03 -13.06
N ASP A 5 4.10 -11.02 -13.74
CA ASP A 5 3.98 -11.61 -15.05
C ASP A 5 4.57 -10.68 -16.12
N HIS A 6 4.41 -11.05 -17.40
CA HIS A 6 4.87 -10.23 -18.52
C HIS A 6 4.21 -8.84 -18.54
N TYR A 7 2.93 -8.73 -18.20
CA TYR A 7 2.20 -7.46 -18.23
C TYR A 7 2.66 -6.54 -17.10
N ASP A 8 2.77 -7.07 -15.88
CA ASP A 8 3.31 -6.34 -14.72
C ASP A 8 4.73 -5.82 -15.02
N GLN A 9 5.60 -6.67 -15.59
CA GLN A 9 6.98 -6.29 -15.91
C GLN A 9 7.03 -5.22 -17.00
N THR A 10 6.29 -5.41 -18.10
CA THR A 10 6.20 -4.44 -19.20
C THR A 10 5.73 -3.09 -18.68
N LEU A 11 4.69 -3.07 -17.83
CA LEU A 11 4.15 -1.84 -17.25
C LEU A 11 5.21 -1.07 -16.44
N VAL A 12 6.02 -1.77 -15.64
CA VAL A 12 7.08 -1.12 -14.86
C VAL A 12 8.20 -0.61 -15.76
N ASP A 13 8.61 -1.38 -16.77
CA ASP A 13 9.67 -1.00 -17.71
C ASP A 13 9.26 0.22 -18.56
N GLU A 14 8.04 0.23 -19.10
CA GLU A 14 7.46 1.37 -19.81
C GLU A 14 7.39 2.60 -18.91
N ARG A 15 7.02 2.42 -17.63
CA ARG A 15 7.00 3.53 -16.68
C ARG A 15 8.38 4.11 -16.42
N VAL A 16 9.41 3.27 -16.33
CA VAL A 16 10.80 3.71 -16.20
C VAL A 16 11.21 4.54 -17.42
N ALA A 17 10.92 4.05 -18.63
CA ALA A 17 11.22 4.76 -19.87
C ALA A 17 10.49 6.11 -19.95
N GLN A 18 9.20 6.12 -19.60
CA GLN A 18 8.40 7.34 -19.56
C GLN A 18 8.98 8.36 -18.57
N TYR A 19 9.31 7.93 -17.34
CA TYR A 19 9.87 8.82 -16.33
C TYR A 19 11.25 9.36 -16.72
N ARG A 20 12.09 8.53 -17.36
CA ARG A 20 13.37 8.98 -17.91
C ARG A 20 13.20 10.13 -18.89
N GLY A 21 12.28 10.00 -19.85
CA GLY A 21 11.96 11.08 -20.79
C GLY A 21 11.45 12.35 -20.07
N GLN A 22 10.63 12.20 -19.03
CA GLN A 22 10.15 13.34 -18.22
C GLN A 22 11.29 14.06 -17.49
N VAL A 23 12.24 13.31 -16.91
CA VAL A 23 13.42 13.89 -16.25
C VAL A 23 14.31 14.61 -17.27
N GLN A 24 14.57 14.01 -18.43
CA GLN A 24 15.37 14.63 -19.50
C GLN A 24 14.78 15.96 -19.97
N ARG A 25 13.47 16.00 -20.24
CA ARG A 25 12.77 17.22 -20.64
C ARG A 25 12.80 18.30 -19.57
N TYR A 26 12.67 17.91 -18.30
CA TYR A 26 12.81 18.84 -17.18
C TYR A 26 14.24 19.42 -17.10
N LEU A 27 15.27 18.59 -17.20
CA LEU A 27 16.67 19.03 -17.20
C LEU A 27 17.02 19.90 -18.41
N ALA A 28 16.35 19.69 -19.55
CA ALA A 28 16.47 20.52 -20.75
C ALA A 28 15.68 21.85 -20.69
N GLY A 29 14.90 22.08 -19.63
CA GLY A 29 14.06 23.28 -19.49
C GLY A 29 12.76 23.25 -20.31
N GLU A 30 12.39 22.11 -20.88
CA GLU A 30 11.15 21.93 -21.66
C GLU A 30 9.92 21.65 -20.77
N LEU A 31 10.13 21.30 -19.51
CA LEU A 31 9.10 21.20 -18.49
C LEU A 31 9.39 22.20 -17.38
N SER A 32 8.39 23.00 -17.04
CA SER A 32 8.44 23.82 -15.82
C SER A 32 8.39 22.97 -14.56
N ASP A 33 8.78 23.55 -13.42
CA ASP A 33 8.66 22.93 -12.10
C ASP A 33 7.24 22.47 -11.79
N ASP A 34 6.22 23.23 -12.22
CA ASP A 34 4.82 22.94 -11.96
C ASP A 34 4.31 21.77 -12.81
N GLU A 35 4.75 21.66 -14.06
CA GLU A 35 4.44 20.52 -14.93
C GLU A 35 5.18 19.26 -14.49
N PHE A 36 6.44 19.38 -14.05
CA PHE A 36 7.23 18.23 -13.61
C PHE A 36 6.80 17.70 -12.23
N ARG A 37 6.30 18.58 -11.35
CA ARG A 37 5.87 18.25 -9.98
C ARG A 37 4.94 17.03 -9.90
N PRO A 38 3.79 16.95 -10.59
CA PRO A 38 2.94 15.76 -10.53
C PRO A 38 3.63 14.51 -11.08
N LEU A 39 4.44 14.65 -12.13
CA LEU A 39 5.15 13.54 -12.78
C LEU A 39 6.16 12.88 -11.84
N ARG A 40 7.02 13.69 -11.20
CA ARG A 40 8.01 13.18 -10.24
C ARG A 40 7.38 12.62 -8.97
N LEU A 41 6.28 13.23 -8.50
CA LEU A 41 5.56 12.76 -7.32
C LEU A 41 4.90 11.39 -7.57
N MET A 42 4.38 11.14 -8.77
CA MET A 42 3.86 9.80 -9.09
C MET A 42 4.95 8.72 -9.19
N ASN A 43 6.22 9.12 -9.30
CA ASN A 43 7.38 8.24 -9.28
C ASN A 43 8.16 8.31 -7.95
N GLY A 44 7.52 8.81 -6.89
CA GLY A 44 8.06 8.78 -5.54
C GLY A 44 9.10 9.84 -5.20
N LEU A 45 9.39 10.79 -6.11
CA LEU A 45 10.42 11.79 -5.91
C LEU A 45 9.87 13.10 -5.34
N TYR A 46 10.32 13.46 -4.14
CA TYR A 46 10.14 14.76 -3.51
C TYR A 46 11.40 15.60 -3.62
N LEU A 47 11.35 16.73 -4.32
CA LEU A 47 12.40 17.75 -4.19
C LEU A 47 12.19 18.47 -2.85
N GLN A 48 13.06 18.20 -1.88
CA GLN A 48 13.11 18.93 -0.60
C GLN A 48 14.13 20.08 -0.71
N ARG A 49 14.20 20.92 0.33
CA ARG A 49 15.09 22.09 0.34
C ARG A 49 16.58 21.72 0.18
N HIS A 50 17.00 20.58 0.71
CA HIS A 50 18.41 20.19 0.77
C HIS A 50 18.79 19.10 -0.23
N ALA A 51 17.89 18.15 -0.49
CA ALA A 51 18.12 17.07 -1.43
C ALA A 51 16.79 16.43 -1.87
N PRO A 52 16.75 15.72 -3.02
CA PRO A 52 15.62 14.90 -3.39
C PRO A 52 15.43 13.72 -2.43
N MET A 53 14.19 13.38 -2.10
CA MET A 53 13.84 12.14 -1.42
C MET A 53 13.08 11.23 -2.38
N LEU A 54 13.58 10.01 -2.57
CA LEU A 54 12.95 8.96 -3.36
C LEU A 54 12.30 7.94 -2.43
N ARG A 55 11.00 7.70 -2.61
CA ARG A 55 10.26 6.66 -1.91
C ARG A 55 10.03 5.46 -2.83
N VAL A 56 10.49 4.29 -2.41
CA VAL A 56 10.27 3.02 -3.10
C VAL A 56 9.04 2.32 -2.51
N ALA A 57 8.22 1.71 -3.37
CA ALA A 57 7.07 0.92 -2.94
C ALA A 57 7.51 -0.46 -2.46
N ILE A 58 6.96 -0.89 -1.32
CA ILE A 58 7.05 -2.26 -0.84
C ILE A 58 5.60 -2.69 -0.58
N PRO A 59 4.92 -3.24 -1.61
CA PRO A 59 3.54 -3.71 -1.48
C PRO A 59 3.36 -4.57 -0.23
N TYR A 60 2.38 -4.22 0.61
CA TYR A 60 2.01 -4.94 1.85
C TYR A 60 3.20 -5.32 2.77
N GLY A 61 4.33 -4.62 2.66
CA GLY A 61 5.52 -4.83 3.48
C GLY A 61 6.30 -6.12 3.24
N LEU A 62 6.06 -6.83 2.13
CA LEU A 62 6.73 -8.09 1.84
C LEU A 62 7.95 -7.87 0.91
N LEU A 63 9.11 -8.42 1.29
CA LEU A 63 10.35 -8.35 0.51
C LEU A 63 11.03 -9.71 0.41
N SER A 64 11.72 -9.94 -0.71
CA SER A 64 12.63 -11.07 -0.89
C SER A 64 14.06 -10.66 -0.56
N ALA A 65 14.91 -11.63 -0.26
CA ALA A 65 16.34 -11.37 -0.05
C ALA A 65 16.99 -10.69 -1.27
N ARG A 66 16.57 -11.04 -2.50
CA ARG A 66 17.04 -10.42 -3.75
C ARG A 66 16.69 -8.93 -3.79
N GLN A 67 15.42 -8.60 -3.53
CA GLN A 67 14.95 -7.20 -3.47
C GLN A 67 15.66 -6.40 -2.38
N LEU A 68 15.83 -6.98 -1.18
CA LEU A 68 16.55 -6.32 -0.10
C LEU A 68 18.02 -6.03 -0.45
N ARG A 69 18.69 -6.93 -1.18
CA ARG A 69 20.05 -6.70 -1.69
C ARG A 69 20.10 -5.54 -2.69
N THR A 70 19.12 -5.41 -3.57
CA THR A 70 19.01 -4.26 -4.49
C THR A 70 18.78 -2.97 -3.73
N LEU A 71 17.87 -2.94 -2.75
CA LEU A 71 17.67 -1.78 -1.88
C LEU A 71 18.97 -1.37 -1.16
N ALA A 72 19.75 -2.34 -0.67
CA ALA A 72 21.04 -2.06 -0.04
C ALA A 72 22.08 -1.56 -1.05
N HIS A 73 22.06 -2.04 -2.29
CA HIS A 73 22.89 -1.51 -3.38
C HIS A 73 22.55 -0.05 -3.68
N ILE A 74 21.26 0.27 -3.84
CA ILE A 74 20.78 1.63 -4.08
C ILE A 74 21.23 2.57 -2.96
N ALA A 75 21.11 2.13 -1.70
CA ALA A 75 21.55 2.89 -0.54
C ALA A 75 23.04 3.28 -0.61
N ARG A 76 23.90 2.33 -0.98
CA ARG A 76 25.36 2.56 -1.06
C ARG A 76 25.78 3.37 -2.29
N ARG A 77 25.07 3.23 -3.40
CA ARG A 77 25.44 3.82 -4.69
C ARG A 77 24.87 5.22 -4.89
N TYR A 78 23.60 5.42 -4.53
CA TYR A 78 22.85 6.64 -4.85
C TYR A 78 22.43 7.43 -3.60
N ASP A 79 22.72 6.92 -2.41
CA ASP A 79 22.42 7.59 -1.13
C ASP A 79 23.69 7.58 -0.25
N GLN A 80 23.56 7.63 1.07
CA GLN A 80 24.66 7.73 2.04
C GLN A 80 24.91 6.40 2.77
N GLY A 81 24.61 5.27 2.12
CA GLY A 81 24.78 3.93 2.69
C GLY A 81 23.65 3.45 3.59
N TYR A 82 22.56 4.22 3.72
CA TYR A 82 21.40 3.85 4.54
C TYR A 82 20.07 4.15 3.82
N GLY A 83 18.99 3.59 4.34
CA GLY A 83 17.61 3.88 3.92
C GLY A 83 16.67 3.83 5.12
N HIS A 84 15.52 4.46 5.00
CA HIS A 84 14.56 4.58 6.11
C HIS A 84 13.27 3.82 5.81
N PHE A 85 13.00 2.77 6.58
CA PHE A 85 11.67 2.16 6.58
C PHE A 85 10.64 3.14 7.13
N THR A 86 9.48 3.12 6.50
CA THR A 86 8.41 4.07 6.76
C THR A 86 7.31 3.41 7.57
N THR A 87 6.49 4.21 8.24
CA THR A 87 5.26 3.75 8.91
C THR A 87 4.17 3.24 7.93
N ARG A 88 4.50 3.11 6.65
CA ARG A 88 3.65 2.51 5.60
C ARG A 88 4.38 1.38 4.86
N GLN A 89 5.30 0.72 5.55
CA GLN A 89 6.02 -0.46 5.06
C GLN A 89 6.93 -0.23 3.83
N ASN A 90 6.96 0.98 3.27
CA ASN A 90 7.89 1.39 2.22
C ASN A 90 9.30 1.72 2.78
N ILE A 91 10.25 2.00 1.89
CA ILE A 91 11.58 2.55 2.20
C ILE A 91 11.81 3.89 1.50
N GLN A 92 12.62 4.76 2.10
CA GLN A 92 12.99 6.08 1.56
C GLN A 92 14.51 6.31 1.56
N TYR A 93 14.97 6.97 0.50
CA TYR A 93 16.32 7.50 0.28
C TYR A 93 16.23 9.02 0.20
N ASN A 94 17.15 9.76 0.81
CA ASN A 94 17.09 11.22 0.95
C ASN A 94 18.19 11.98 0.22
N TRP A 95 19.11 11.29 -0.45
CA TRP A 95 20.22 11.91 -1.18
C TRP A 95 20.38 11.53 -2.66
N PRO A 96 19.42 10.85 -3.35
CA PRO A 96 19.58 10.59 -4.78
C PRO A 96 19.59 11.90 -5.57
N LYS A 97 20.49 12.01 -6.54
CA LYS A 97 20.46 13.09 -7.52
C LYS A 97 19.29 12.90 -8.47
N LEU A 98 18.70 14.00 -8.94
CA LEU A 98 17.52 13.94 -9.81
C LEU A 98 17.81 13.19 -11.11
N GLU A 99 18.98 13.40 -11.70
CA GLU A 99 19.45 12.77 -12.93
C GLU A 99 19.63 11.26 -12.80
N ASP A 100 19.92 10.76 -11.59
CA ASP A 100 20.14 9.33 -11.33
C ASP A 100 18.83 8.58 -11.05
N THR A 101 17.73 9.29 -10.75
CA THR A 101 16.48 8.62 -10.34
C THR A 101 15.90 7.67 -11.39
N PRO A 102 15.98 7.92 -12.72
CA PRO A 102 15.53 6.95 -13.70
C PRO A 102 16.34 5.65 -13.68
N ASP A 103 17.64 5.71 -13.39
CA ASP A 103 18.50 4.52 -13.27
C ASP A 103 18.19 3.72 -12.01
N ILE A 104 17.94 4.41 -10.88
CA ILE A 104 17.46 3.76 -9.66
C ILE A 104 16.15 3.00 -9.94
N LEU A 105 15.21 3.60 -10.67
CA LEU A 105 13.95 2.91 -11.01
C LEU A 105 14.17 1.73 -11.95
N ALA A 106 15.13 1.79 -12.88
CA ALA A 106 15.50 0.66 -13.74
C ALA A 106 16.09 -0.51 -12.93
N GLU A 107 16.96 -0.24 -11.97
CA GLU A 107 17.52 -1.27 -11.07
C GLU A 107 16.45 -1.92 -10.19
N LEU A 108 15.47 -1.14 -9.73
CA LEU A 108 14.29 -1.66 -9.01
C LEU A 108 13.43 -2.55 -9.92
N ALA A 109 13.18 -2.13 -11.15
CA ALA A 109 12.40 -2.88 -12.12
C ALA A 109 13.01 -4.27 -12.41
N ALA A 110 14.35 -4.37 -12.46
CA ALA A 110 15.06 -5.64 -12.64
C ALA A 110 14.83 -6.67 -11.52
N VAL A 111 14.33 -6.23 -10.36
CA VAL A 111 13.95 -7.09 -9.23
C VAL A 111 12.46 -7.00 -8.88
N GLN A 112 11.63 -6.62 -9.85
CA GLN A 112 10.17 -6.54 -9.71
C GLN A 112 9.76 -5.59 -8.57
N MET A 113 10.36 -4.40 -8.55
CA MET A 113 10.04 -3.31 -7.63
C MET A 113 9.81 -2.01 -8.39
N HIS A 114 9.08 -1.07 -7.78
CA HIS A 114 8.77 0.23 -8.38
C HIS A 114 8.64 1.36 -7.35
N ALA A 115 8.51 2.60 -7.83
CA ALA A 115 8.18 3.78 -7.01
C ALA A 115 6.81 4.41 -7.36
N ILE A 116 6.03 3.73 -8.22
CA ILE A 116 4.70 4.16 -8.69
C ILE A 116 3.77 4.49 -7.53
N GLN A 117 3.10 5.65 -7.61
CA GLN A 117 2.05 6.13 -6.70
C GLN A 117 2.47 6.16 -5.21
N THR A 118 3.76 6.20 -4.90
CA THR A 118 4.24 6.31 -3.52
C THR A 118 4.07 7.72 -2.93
N SER A 119 3.77 8.70 -3.79
CA SER A 119 3.61 10.12 -3.46
C SER A 119 2.50 10.78 -4.30
N GLY A 120 2.32 12.11 -4.24
CA GLY A 120 1.23 12.80 -4.97
C GLY A 120 -0.17 12.62 -4.36
N ASN A 121 -1.20 13.04 -5.10
CA ASN A 121 -2.61 12.95 -4.71
C ASN A 121 -3.28 11.75 -5.40
N CYS A 122 -2.83 10.56 -5.05
CA CYS A 122 -3.38 9.29 -5.52
C CYS A 122 -3.43 8.29 -4.35
N ILE A 123 -3.89 7.08 -4.65
CA ILE A 123 -3.86 5.92 -3.76
C ILE A 123 -2.38 5.57 -3.47
N ARG A 124 -2.06 5.39 -2.21
CA ARG A 124 -0.71 5.02 -1.73
C ARG A 124 -0.63 3.52 -1.54
N ASN A 125 0.57 3.05 -1.18
CA ASN A 125 0.82 1.67 -0.78
C ASN A 125 -0.28 1.11 0.13
N VAL A 126 -0.85 -0.01 -0.30
CA VAL A 126 -1.82 -0.80 0.46
C VAL A 126 -1.03 -1.60 1.49
N THR A 127 -1.32 -1.37 2.76
CA THR A 127 -0.56 -1.96 3.87
C THR A 127 -1.32 -3.11 4.52
N ALA A 128 -0.58 -4.10 5.00
CA ALA A 128 -1.12 -5.28 5.67
C ALA A 128 -0.52 -5.46 7.07
N ASP A 129 -0.98 -6.46 7.80
CA ASP A 129 -0.32 -6.92 9.02
C ASP A 129 1.09 -7.47 8.69
N HIS A 130 2.11 -7.11 9.48
CA HIS A 130 3.47 -7.61 9.29
C HIS A 130 3.59 -9.12 9.56
N LEU A 131 2.62 -9.73 10.24
CA LEU A 131 2.52 -11.17 10.50
C LEU A 131 1.56 -11.90 9.55
N SER A 132 1.14 -11.26 8.45
CA SER A 132 0.20 -11.85 7.49
C SER A 132 0.71 -13.18 6.90
N GLY A 133 -0.13 -14.20 6.91
CA GLY A 133 0.15 -15.57 6.46
C GLY A 133 0.74 -16.50 7.52
N VAL A 134 1.02 -15.98 8.73
CA VAL A 134 1.52 -16.76 9.88
C VAL A 134 0.85 -16.39 11.20
N ALA A 135 -0.04 -15.39 11.20
CA ALA A 135 -0.66 -14.90 12.42
C ALA A 135 -1.72 -15.90 12.90
N PRO A 136 -1.67 -16.37 14.17
CA PRO A 136 -2.61 -17.39 14.66
C PRO A 136 -4.06 -16.88 14.76
N ASP A 137 -4.24 -15.58 14.86
CA ASP A 137 -5.53 -14.91 14.94
C ASP A 137 -6.04 -14.38 13.59
N GLU A 138 -5.35 -14.70 12.49
CA GLU A 138 -5.78 -14.29 11.15
C GLU A 138 -6.86 -15.22 10.60
N LEU A 139 -7.93 -14.62 10.08
CA LEU A 139 -9.01 -15.33 9.41
C LEU A 139 -8.55 -15.90 8.06
N GLU A 140 -7.77 -15.10 7.35
CA GLU A 140 -7.18 -15.38 6.05
C GLU A 140 -6.07 -14.36 5.77
N ASP A 141 -5.10 -14.74 4.92
CA ASP A 141 -3.98 -13.88 4.55
C ASP A 141 -4.46 -12.61 3.81
N PRO A 142 -4.34 -11.41 4.40
CA PRO A 142 -4.83 -10.18 3.80
C PRO A 142 -3.98 -9.70 2.61
N ARG A 143 -2.76 -10.24 2.42
CA ARG A 143 -1.85 -9.83 1.33
C ARG A 143 -2.46 -10.11 -0.05
N LEU A 144 -3.27 -11.16 -0.15
CA LEU A 144 -4.11 -11.47 -1.31
C LEU A 144 -4.91 -10.24 -1.76
N TYR A 145 -5.67 -9.65 -0.83
CA TYR A 145 -6.51 -8.50 -1.12
C TYR A 145 -5.70 -7.22 -1.34
N CYS A 146 -4.60 -7.06 -0.61
CA CYS A 146 -3.68 -5.94 -0.86
C CYS A 146 -3.13 -5.96 -2.29
N GLU A 147 -2.78 -7.13 -2.81
CA GLU A 147 -2.29 -7.30 -4.19
C GLU A 147 -3.39 -7.03 -5.22
N ILE A 148 -4.61 -7.53 -5.01
CA ILE A 148 -5.76 -7.24 -5.89
C ILE A 148 -6.03 -5.73 -5.93
N ILE A 149 -6.05 -5.06 -4.78
CA ILE A 149 -6.25 -3.61 -4.69
C ILE A 149 -5.09 -2.86 -5.35
N ARG A 150 -3.85 -3.33 -5.20
CA ARG A 150 -2.66 -2.74 -5.87
C ARG A 150 -2.83 -2.80 -7.40
N GLN A 151 -3.19 -3.94 -7.95
CA GLN A 151 -3.38 -4.13 -9.40
C GLN A 151 -4.49 -3.22 -9.92
N TRP A 152 -5.64 -3.18 -9.26
CA TRP A 152 -6.76 -2.31 -9.64
C TRP A 152 -6.41 -0.81 -9.54
N SER A 153 -5.70 -0.38 -8.49
CA SER A 153 -5.43 1.04 -8.25
C SER A 153 -4.28 1.62 -9.08
N THR A 154 -3.38 0.76 -9.57
CA THR A 154 -2.20 1.19 -10.34
C THR A 154 -2.63 1.83 -11.65
N PHE A 155 -2.27 3.10 -11.85
CA PHE A 155 -2.66 3.90 -13.03
C PHE A 155 -4.16 4.00 -13.30
N HIS A 156 -5.01 3.81 -12.27
CA HIS A 156 -6.44 4.00 -12.42
C HIS A 156 -6.73 5.43 -12.91
N PRO A 157 -7.38 5.61 -14.08
CA PRO A 157 -7.50 6.92 -14.73
C PRO A 157 -8.27 7.92 -13.87
N GLU A 158 -9.31 7.44 -13.19
CA GLU A 158 -10.14 8.27 -12.32
C GLU A 158 -9.43 8.68 -11.01
N PHE A 159 -8.51 7.86 -10.49
CA PHE A 159 -7.93 8.02 -9.14
C PHE A 159 -6.47 8.47 -9.14
N SER A 160 -5.98 8.87 -10.30
CA SER A 160 -4.67 9.49 -10.47
C SER A 160 -4.64 10.95 -9.99
N TYR A 161 -5.80 11.59 -9.77
CA TYR A 161 -5.95 12.99 -9.34
C TYR A 161 -6.99 13.19 -8.22
N LEU A 162 -6.82 12.45 -7.14
CA LEU A 162 -7.68 12.59 -5.95
C LEU A 162 -7.53 13.99 -5.32
N PRO A 163 -8.50 14.45 -4.50
CA PRO A 163 -8.37 15.70 -3.77
C PRO A 163 -7.11 15.75 -2.89
N ARG A 164 -6.69 14.61 -2.31
CA ARG A 164 -5.46 14.47 -1.53
C ARG A 164 -4.99 13.00 -1.46
N LYS A 165 -3.82 12.76 -0.87
CA LYS A 165 -3.27 11.41 -0.60
C LYS A 165 -4.29 10.48 0.04
N PHE A 166 -4.36 9.25 -0.46
CA PHE A 166 -5.34 8.24 -0.04
C PHE A 166 -4.66 6.94 0.38
N LYS A 167 -5.02 6.39 1.53
CA LYS A 167 -4.36 5.24 2.16
C LYS A 167 -5.37 4.13 2.40
N ILE A 168 -5.00 2.92 2.02
CA ILE A 168 -5.80 1.72 2.27
C ILE A 168 -4.97 0.76 3.14
N ALA A 169 -5.62 0.12 4.10
CA ALA A 169 -5.05 -1.00 4.86
C ALA A 169 -6.03 -2.15 4.95
N VAL A 170 -5.49 -3.36 4.97
CA VAL A 170 -6.24 -4.60 5.11
C VAL A 170 -5.68 -5.38 6.31
N THR A 171 -6.55 -5.90 7.17
CA THR A 171 -6.16 -6.82 8.24
C THR A 171 -7.04 -8.05 8.24
N GLY A 172 -6.40 -9.22 8.22
CA GLY A 172 -7.05 -10.52 8.41
C GLY A 172 -7.19 -10.90 9.89
N ALA A 173 -6.43 -10.24 10.75
CA ALA A 173 -6.29 -10.55 12.16
C ALA A 173 -7.38 -9.90 13.03
N ALA A 174 -7.72 -10.58 14.13
CA ALA A 174 -8.60 -10.04 15.16
C ALA A 174 -7.97 -8.80 15.82
N HIS A 175 -6.65 -8.81 16.06
CA HIS A 175 -5.91 -7.65 16.51
C HIS A 175 -5.44 -6.79 15.31
N ASP A 176 -5.80 -5.49 15.30
CA ASP A 176 -5.47 -4.57 14.21
C ASP A 176 -4.00 -4.10 14.25
N ARG A 177 -3.07 -5.00 13.88
CA ARG A 177 -1.63 -4.70 13.73
C ARG A 177 -1.32 -3.89 12.46
N ALA A 178 -2.24 -3.87 11.49
CA ALA A 178 -2.12 -3.06 10.26
C ALA A 178 -2.46 -1.57 10.50
N ALA A 179 -3.03 -1.25 11.66
CA ALA A 179 -3.60 0.06 11.99
C ALA A 179 -4.67 0.51 10.98
N ALA A 180 -5.51 -0.41 10.52
CA ALA A 180 -6.54 -0.19 9.50
C ALA A 180 -7.50 0.95 9.87
N GLN A 181 -7.82 1.10 11.16
CA GLN A 181 -8.70 2.15 11.67
C GLN A 181 -8.21 3.60 11.43
N VAL A 182 -6.91 3.80 11.17
CA VAL A 182 -6.33 5.15 10.91
C VAL A 182 -5.97 5.38 9.45
N HIS A 183 -6.53 4.57 8.55
CA HIS A 183 -6.39 4.71 7.11
C HIS A 183 -7.59 5.47 6.50
N ASP A 184 -7.42 5.97 5.28
CA ASP A 184 -8.52 6.61 4.57
C ASP A 184 -9.62 5.57 4.29
N ILE A 185 -9.24 4.32 3.97
CA ILE A 185 -10.08 3.11 4.06
C ILE A 185 -9.35 2.04 4.90
N GLY A 186 -10.05 1.48 5.89
CA GLY A 186 -9.64 0.28 6.62
C GLY A 186 -10.55 -0.89 6.26
N LEU A 187 -9.96 -2.04 5.91
CA LEU A 187 -10.66 -3.28 5.59
C LEU A 187 -10.29 -4.33 6.64
N ASN A 188 -11.27 -4.74 7.44
CA ASN A 188 -11.10 -5.85 8.38
C ASN A 188 -11.81 -7.07 7.80
N LEU A 189 -11.10 -8.16 7.55
CA LEU A 189 -11.74 -9.39 7.09
C LEU A 189 -12.73 -9.88 8.15
N ARG A 190 -13.87 -10.39 7.69
CA ARG A 190 -14.93 -10.95 8.51
C ARG A 190 -15.47 -12.20 7.84
N ARG A 191 -15.96 -13.12 8.68
CA ARG A 191 -16.77 -14.26 8.26
C ARG A 191 -18.22 -13.98 8.68
N ASN A 192 -19.18 -14.14 7.77
CA ASN A 192 -20.60 -14.04 8.11
C ASN A 192 -21.10 -15.34 8.78
N GLU A 193 -22.38 -15.37 9.15
CA GLU A 193 -23.03 -16.54 9.76
C GLU A 193 -23.09 -17.77 8.84
N HIS A 194 -23.03 -17.56 7.52
CA HIS A 194 -23.03 -18.62 6.51
C HIS A 194 -21.62 -19.17 6.19
N GLY A 195 -20.58 -18.58 6.79
CA GLY A 195 -19.20 -18.98 6.58
C GLY A 195 -18.47 -18.24 5.45
N ASP A 196 -19.13 -17.31 4.76
CA ASP A 196 -18.54 -16.54 3.66
C ASP A 196 -17.58 -15.47 4.16
N ILE A 197 -16.50 -15.25 3.40
CA ILE A 197 -15.54 -14.19 3.66
C ILE A 197 -16.02 -12.86 3.07
N GLY A 198 -15.84 -11.80 3.84
CA GLY A 198 -16.10 -10.43 3.42
C GLY A 198 -15.30 -9.45 4.26
N PHE A 199 -15.72 -8.18 4.23
CA PHE A 199 -15.01 -7.09 4.90
C PHE A 199 -15.96 -6.25 5.73
N ARG A 200 -15.53 -5.91 6.93
CA ARG A 200 -15.99 -4.70 7.61
C ARG A 200 -15.22 -3.51 7.05
N VAL A 201 -15.94 -2.51 6.56
CA VAL A 201 -15.38 -1.35 5.85
C VAL A 201 -15.45 -0.10 6.72
N LEU A 202 -14.27 0.46 7.02
CA LEU A 202 -14.12 1.71 7.74
C LEU A 202 -13.59 2.79 6.80
N VAL A 203 -14.09 4.02 6.92
CA VAL A 203 -13.67 5.15 6.10
C VAL A 203 -13.41 6.39 6.94
N GLY A 204 -12.44 7.20 6.54
CA GLY A 204 -12.21 8.51 7.14
C GLY A 204 -11.26 8.50 8.35
N GLY A 205 -10.34 7.54 8.44
CA GLY A 205 -9.27 7.55 9.44
C GLY A 205 -8.10 8.46 9.07
N GLY A 206 -7.28 8.81 10.06
CA GLY A 206 -5.95 9.38 9.82
C GLY A 206 -5.37 10.22 10.94
N LEU A 207 -4.10 9.97 11.27
CA LEU A 207 -3.33 10.61 12.35
C LEU A 207 -2.66 11.96 12.00
N GLY A 208 -3.11 12.64 10.94
CA GLY A 208 -2.60 13.99 10.63
C GLY A 208 -3.02 15.04 11.68
N ARG A 209 -2.86 16.34 11.35
CA ARG A 209 -3.18 17.48 12.24
C ARG A 209 -4.48 17.36 13.05
N THR A 210 -5.54 16.80 12.46
CA THR A 210 -6.79 16.45 13.16
C THR A 210 -6.91 14.93 13.23
N PRO A 211 -6.43 14.25 14.28
CA PRO A 211 -6.50 12.79 14.36
C PRO A 211 -7.97 12.33 14.40
N LEU A 212 -8.31 11.36 13.56
CA LEU A 212 -9.65 10.76 13.48
C LEU A 212 -9.53 9.26 13.28
N ILE A 213 -10.43 8.51 13.93
CA ILE A 213 -10.62 7.07 13.72
C ILE A 213 -11.67 6.88 12.63
N GLY A 214 -11.41 5.95 11.72
CA GLY A 214 -12.32 5.59 10.64
C GLY A 214 -13.68 5.16 11.18
N GLN A 215 -14.74 5.57 10.49
CA GLN A 215 -16.10 5.24 10.83
C GLN A 215 -16.53 4.04 10.01
N VAL A 216 -17.24 3.10 10.63
CA VAL A 216 -17.75 1.92 9.93
C VAL A 216 -18.91 2.39 9.07
N ILE A 217 -18.79 2.16 7.77
CA ILE A 217 -19.87 2.45 6.81
C ILE A 217 -20.56 1.17 6.33
N ARG A 218 -19.89 0.02 6.50
CA ARG A 218 -20.47 -1.29 6.18
C ARG A 218 -19.91 -2.36 7.10
N GLU A 219 -20.79 -3.06 7.81
CA GLU A 219 -20.40 -4.12 8.74
C GLU A 219 -19.96 -5.40 8.00
N PHE A 220 -20.56 -5.69 6.86
CA PHE A 220 -20.17 -6.81 5.99
C PHE A 220 -20.34 -6.47 4.51
N LEU A 221 -19.23 -6.48 3.78
CA LEU A 221 -19.15 -6.38 2.32
C LEU A 221 -18.67 -7.73 1.77
N PRO A 222 -19.45 -8.43 0.92
CA PRO A 222 -19.01 -9.67 0.31
C PRO A 222 -17.69 -9.50 -0.45
N GLN A 223 -16.85 -10.54 -0.44
CA GLN A 223 -15.55 -10.52 -1.13
C GLN A 223 -15.64 -10.06 -2.59
N ARG A 224 -16.67 -10.56 -3.29
CA ARG A 224 -16.97 -10.24 -4.70
C ARG A 224 -17.09 -8.74 -4.97
N ASP A 225 -17.56 -7.98 -3.99
CA ASP A 225 -17.93 -6.58 -4.20
C ASP A 225 -16.79 -5.62 -3.84
N LEU A 226 -15.65 -6.13 -3.37
CA LEU A 226 -14.52 -5.36 -2.87
C LEU A 226 -14.15 -4.18 -3.78
N LEU A 227 -13.84 -4.43 -5.05
CA LEU A 227 -13.36 -3.38 -5.97
C LEU A 227 -14.45 -2.38 -6.30
N THR A 228 -15.68 -2.85 -6.57
CA THR A 228 -16.83 -1.96 -6.86
C THR A 228 -17.16 -1.03 -5.70
N TYR A 229 -17.01 -1.49 -4.46
CA TYR A 229 -17.28 -0.68 -3.27
C TYR A 229 -16.16 0.32 -3.00
N LEU A 230 -14.89 -0.08 -3.18
CA LEU A 230 -13.75 0.84 -3.10
C LEU A 230 -13.87 1.95 -4.16
N GLU A 231 -14.31 1.60 -5.36
CA GLU A 231 -14.59 2.56 -6.43
C GLU A 231 -15.68 3.56 -6.02
N ALA A 232 -16.82 3.09 -5.50
CA ALA A 232 -17.89 3.96 -5.02
C ALA A 232 -17.41 4.95 -3.94
N ILE A 233 -16.63 4.48 -2.96
CA ILE A 233 -16.03 5.35 -1.92
C ILE A 233 -15.14 6.43 -2.55
N LEU A 234 -14.29 6.05 -3.50
CA LEU A 234 -13.39 6.98 -4.16
C LEU A 234 -14.14 7.99 -5.03
N ARG A 235 -15.20 7.59 -5.75
CA ARG A 235 -16.03 8.49 -6.55
C ARG A 235 -16.72 9.54 -5.70
N VAL A 236 -17.35 9.15 -4.60
CA VAL A 236 -17.94 10.07 -3.61
C VAL A 236 -16.88 11.04 -3.09
N TYR A 237 -15.68 10.54 -2.76
CA TYR A 237 -14.58 11.41 -2.34
C TYR A 237 -14.09 12.35 -3.45
N ASN A 238 -14.02 11.88 -4.69
CA ASN A 238 -13.56 12.66 -5.82
C ASN A 238 -14.53 13.81 -6.13
N LEU A 239 -15.84 13.52 -6.06
CA LEU A 239 -16.94 14.46 -6.32
C LEU A 239 -17.06 15.53 -5.23
N HIS A 240 -17.04 15.13 -3.96
CA HIS A 240 -17.32 16.04 -2.84
C HIS A 240 -16.08 16.51 -2.07
N GLY A 241 -14.91 15.94 -2.35
CA GLY A 241 -13.66 16.29 -1.69
C GLY A 241 -13.17 17.69 -2.05
N ARG A 242 -12.83 18.47 -1.03
CA ARG A 242 -12.28 19.82 -1.19
C ARG A 242 -10.93 19.82 -1.90
N ARG A 243 -10.73 20.78 -2.81
CA ARG A 243 -9.45 21.04 -3.51
C ARG A 243 -8.89 22.44 -3.28
N ASP A 244 -9.70 23.32 -2.70
CA ASP A 244 -9.37 24.72 -2.41
C ASP A 244 -8.45 24.88 -1.19
N ASN A 245 -8.53 23.97 -0.21
CA ASN A 245 -7.69 24.00 0.98
C ASN A 245 -7.08 22.62 1.27
N ILE A 246 -5.77 22.51 1.05
CA ILE A 246 -5.00 21.26 1.21
C ILE A 246 -5.07 20.66 2.62
N TYR A 247 -5.32 21.48 3.65
CA TYR A 247 -5.46 21.04 5.04
C TYR A 247 -6.84 20.47 5.36
N LYS A 248 -7.84 20.77 4.52
CA LYS A 248 -9.23 20.27 4.62
C LYS A 248 -9.60 19.28 3.50
N ALA A 249 -8.65 18.91 2.65
CA ALA A 249 -8.88 18.09 1.45
C ALA A 249 -8.92 16.56 1.67
N ARG A 250 -8.68 16.05 2.89
CA ARG A 250 -8.66 14.60 3.16
C ARG A 250 -10.06 14.04 3.37
N ILE A 251 -10.31 12.79 2.97
CA ILE A 251 -11.62 12.12 3.13
C ILE A 251 -12.13 12.12 4.57
N LYS A 252 -11.25 12.02 5.57
CA LYS A 252 -11.65 12.13 6.99
C LYS A 252 -12.36 13.44 7.34
N ILE A 253 -12.05 14.53 6.64
CA ILE A 253 -12.71 15.82 6.81
C ILE A 253 -14.07 15.81 6.12
N LEU A 254 -14.18 15.18 4.94
CA LEU A 254 -15.44 14.98 4.23
C LEU A 254 -16.42 14.13 5.06
N VAL A 255 -15.97 12.94 5.52
CA VAL A 255 -16.77 12.04 6.37
C VAL A 255 -17.21 12.73 7.65
N LYS A 256 -16.32 13.49 8.30
CA LYS A 256 -16.67 14.27 9.49
C LYS A 256 -17.71 15.36 9.21
N ALA A 257 -17.62 16.03 8.07
CA ALA A 257 -18.52 17.12 7.71
C ALA A 257 -19.91 16.64 7.29
N LEU A 258 -19.99 15.54 6.53
CA LEU A 258 -21.26 14.92 6.13
C LEU A 258 -21.90 14.10 7.26
N GLY A 259 -21.08 13.50 8.12
CA GLY A 259 -21.50 12.43 9.03
C GLY A 259 -21.43 11.06 8.36
N ALA A 260 -21.15 10.03 9.16
CA ALA A 260 -20.90 8.67 8.65
C ALA A 260 -22.12 8.07 7.93
N ALA A 261 -23.33 8.30 8.45
CA ALA A 261 -24.58 7.81 7.84
C ALA A 261 -24.82 8.43 6.47
N ALA A 262 -24.77 9.76 6.35
CA ALA A 262 -24.98 10.43 5.07
C ALA A 262 -23.88 10.09 4.04
N PHE A 263 -22.63 9.95 4.49
CA PHE A 263 -21.55 9.49 3.61
C PHE A 263 -21.80 8.05 3.12
N ARG A 264 -22.19 7.13 4.01
CA ARG A 264 -22.57 5.76 3.65
C ARG A 264 -23.69 5.77 2.62
N ASP A 265 -24.76 6.53 2.84
CA ASP A 265 -25.91 6.52 1.93
C ASP A 265 -25.52 7.00 0.52
N GLN A 266 -24.59 7.96 0.39
CA GLN A 266 -24.02 8.35 -0.91
C GLN A 266 -23.16 7.24 -1.53
N VAL A 267 -22.36 6.53 -0.73
CA VAL A 267 -21.55 5.39 -1.21
C VAL A 267 -22.44 4.26 -1.69
N GLU A 268 -23.50 3.91 -0.95
CA GLU A 268 -24.45 2.88 -1.34
C GLU A 268 -25.20 3.26 -2.63
N ALA A 269 -25.58 4.54 -2.78
CA ALA A 269 -26.20 5.05 -4.00
C ALA A 269 -25.30 4.87 -5.23
N GLU A 270 -24.00 5.19 -5.11
CA GLU A 270 -23.06 4.97 -6.21
C GLU A 270 -22.71 3.50 -6.42
N TRP A 271 -22.61 2.73 -5.34
CA TRP A 271 -22.30 1.31 -5.44
C TRP A 271 -23.41 0.52 -6.14
N MET A 272 -24.68 0.88 -5.98
CA MET A 272 -25.79 0.27 -6.72
C MET A 272 -25.65 0.40 -8.25
N GLN A 273 -24.98 1.45 -8.74
CA GLN A 273 -24.68 1.63 -10.17
C GLN A 273 -23.48 0.79 -10.63
N LEU A 274 -22.60 0.40 -9.70
CA LEU A 274 -21.32 -0.28 -9.97
C LEU A 274 -21.32 -1.77 -9.66
N GLN A 275 -22.23 -2.25 -8.82
CA GLN A 275 -22.23 -3.64 -8.29
C GLN A 275 -22.28 -4.71 -9.38
N HIS A 276 -22.82 -4.38 -10.57
CA HIS A 276 -22.91 -5.29 -11.72
C HIS A 276 -21.94 -4.91 -12.85
N SER A 277 -20.99 -4.02 -12.58
CA SER A 277 -19.91 -3.70 -13.52
C SER A 277 -18.93 -4.88 -13.65
N GLY A 278 -18.05 -4.82 -14.66
CA GLY A 278 -16.98 -5.80 -14.86
C GLY A 278 -15.91 -5.83 -13.76
N LEU A 279 -16.06 -5.03 -12.70
CA LEU A 279 -15.13 -4.97 -11.56
C LEU A 279 -15.52 -5.90 -10.41
N ALA A 280 -16.63 -6.65 -10.54
CA ALA A 280 -16.95 -7.69 -9.58
C ALA A 280 -15.80 -8.72 -9.52
N LEU A 281 -15.26 -8.93 -8.33
CA LEU A 281 -14.14 -9.81 -8.09
C LEU A 281 -14.61 -11.26 -8.18
N ASP A 282 -14.20 -11.95 -9.23
CA ASP A 282 -14.56 -13.35 -9.43
C ASP A 282 -13.69 -14.27 -8.55
N GLN A 283 -14.19 -15.48 -8.31
CA GLN A 283 -13.43 -16.47 -7.53
C GLN A 283 -12.15 -16.88 -8.25
N SER A 284 -12.12 -16.79 -9.59
CA SER A 284 -10.96 -17.21 -10.38
C SER A 284 -9.77 -16.27 -10.20
N GLU A 285 -9.99 -14.95 -10.15
CA GLU A 285 -8.93 -13.97 -9.87
C GLU A 285 -8.44 -14.05 -8.42
N VAL A 286 -9.35 -14.26 -7.46
CA VAL A 286 -8.99 -14.53 -6.07
C VAL A 286 -8.02 -15.72 -6.01
N GLU A 287 -8.36 -16.82 -6.69
CA GLU A 287 -7.55 -18.02 -6.63
C GLU A 287 -6.25 -17.92 -7.44
N ARG A 288 -6.25 -17.14 -8.53
CA ARG A 288 -5.04 -16.79 -9.27
C ARG A 288 -4.04 -16.07 -8.36
N VAL A 289 -4.49 -15.03 -7.64
CA VAL A 289 -3.60 -14.25 -6.76
C VAL A 289 -3.20 -15.07 -5.53
N ARG A 290 -4.11 -15.87 -4.96
CA ARG A 290 -3.84 -16.73 -3.79
C ARG A 290 -2.64 -17.65 -3.99
N ARG A 291 -2.48 -18.23 -5.18
CA ARG A 291 -1.36 -19.14 -5.51
C ARG A 291 0.01 -18.50 -5.30
N TYR A 292 0.13 -17.19 -5.43
CA TYR A 292 1.38 -16.47 -5.19
C TYR A 292 1.71 -16.29 -3.70
N PHE A 293 0.75 -16.50 -2.80
CA PHE A 293 0.91 -16.36 -1.35
C PHE A 293 0.85 -17.70 -0.63
N ALA A 294 1.01 -18.81 -1.35
CA ALA A 294 1.15 -20.12 -0.74
C ALA A 294 2.25 -20.10 0.34
N PRO A 295 1.98 -20.66 1.53
CA PRO A 295 2.99 -20.73 2.58
C PRO A 295 4.16 -21.60 2.13
N PRO A 296 5.38 -21.35 2.65
CA PRO A 296 6.48 -22.28 2.47
C PRO A 296 6.12 -23.63 3.10
N THR A 297 6.82 -24.69 2.68
CA THR A 297 6.73 -25.98 3.36
C THR A 297 7.33 -25.84 4.77
N TYR A 298 6.48 -25.75 5.78
CA TYR A 298 6.90 -25.70 7.17
C TYR A 298 7.41 -27.07 7.62
N ASP A 299 8.46 -27.07 8.42
CA ASP A 299 8.91 -28.27 9.12
C ASP A 299 7.94 -28.58 10.27
N ALA A 300 7.22 -29.69 10.17
CA ALA A 300 6.28 -30.13 11.20
C ALA A 300 6.97 -30.47 12.53
N ALA A 301 8.25 -30.81 12.51
CA ALA A 301 9.04 -31.07 13.72
C ALA A 301 9.52 -29.78 14.41
N ALA A 302 9.44 -28.61 13.77
CA ALA A 302 9.90 -27.34 14.34
C ALA A 302 9.19 -26.98 15.65
N ALA A 303 7.94 -27.42 15.84
CA ALA A 303 7.21 -27.20 17.10
C ALA A 303 7.84 -27.95 18.30
N ALA A 304 8.63 -29.00 18.05
CA ALA A 304 9.36 -29.75 19.08
C ALA A 304 10.79 -29.21 19.31
N ASP A 305 11.21 -28.19 18.55
CA ASP A 305 12.54 -27.60 18.68
C ASP A 305 12.67 -26.84 20.02
N ALA A 306 13.48 -27.39 20.92
CA ALA A 306 13.79 -26.80 22.22
C ALA A 306 15.06 -25.93 22.22
N THR A 307 15.72 -25.72 21.07
CA THR A 307 16.97 -24.96 20.99
C THR A 307 16.79 -23.51 21.43
N PHE A 308 15.69 -22.86 21.06
CA PHE A 308 15.40 -21.48 21.49
C PHE A 308 15.29 -21.34 23.02
N PRO A 309 14.39 -22.06 23.73
CA PRO A 309 14.32 -21.94 25.19
C PRO A 309 15.60 -22.43 25.89
N GLN A 310 16.32 -23.41 25.33
CA GLN A 310 17.61 -23.85 25.86
C GLN A 310 18.68 -22.76 25.75
N GLN A 311 18.81 -22.10 24.59
CA GLN A 311 19.74 -20.97 24.41
C GLN A 311 19.35 -19.79 25.28
N LEU A 312 18.06 -19.49 25.40
CA LEU A 312 17.55 -18.43 26.25
C LEU A 312 17.92 -18.65 27.72
N ALA A 313 17.91 -19.90 28.19
CA ALA A 313 18.32 -20.25 29.54
C ALA A 313 19.84 -20.30 29.73
N ALA A 314 20.59 -20.73 28.71
CA ALA A 314 22.03 -20.97 28.79
C ALA A 314 22.89 -19.72 28.52
N ASP A 315 22.41 -18.76 27.72
CA ASP A 315 23.16 -17.56 27.34
C ASP A 315 22.47 -16.28 27.85
N PRO A 316 22.99 -15.66 28.94
CA PRO A 316 22.45 -14.40 29.46
C PRO A 316 22.50 -13.23 28.47
N ALA A 317 23.49 -13.18 27.58
CA ALA A 317 23.59 -12.11 26.58
C ALA A 317 22.50 -12.28 25.52
N PHE A 318 22.26 -13.52 25.08
CA PHE A 318 21.12 -13.84 24.21
C PHE A 318 19.79 -13.52 24.88
N ALA A 319 19.61 -13.85 26.17
CA ALA A 319 18.40 -13.51 26.92
C ALA A 319 18.13 -12.00 27.00
N VAL A 320 19.18 -11.20 27.23
CA VAL A 320 19.08 -9.74 27.19
C VAL A 320 18.73 -9.24 25.78
N TRP A 321 19.31 -9.84 24.75
CA TRP A 321 18.99 -9.49 23.36
C TRP A 321 17.54 -9.81 23.02
N VAL A 322 17.04 -11.02 23.34
CA VAL A 322 15.65 -11.43 23.11
C VAL A 322 14.69 -10.46 23.79
N LYS A 323 14.88 -10.19 25.09
CA LYS A 323 14.04 -9.26 25.86
C LYS A 323 13.90 -7.86 25.24
N ARG A 324 14.88 -7.42 24.44
CA ARG A 324 14.90 -6.10 23.82
C ARG A 324 14.39 -6.09 22.38
N ASN A 325 14.36 -7.23 21.69
CA ASN A 325 14.15 -7.29 20.24
C ASN A 325 12.99 -8.19 19.79
N ILE A 326 12.53 -9.11 20.64
CA ILE A 326 11.42 -10.06 20.39
C ILE A 326 10.34 -9.79 21.43
#